data_AF-A0A1Y1YBK9-F1
#
_entry.id   AF-A0A1Y1YBK9-F1
#
_cell.length_a   1.000
_cell.length_b   1.000
_cell.length_c   1.000
_cell.angle_alpha   90.00
_cell.angle_beta   90.00
_cell.angle_gamma   90.00
#
_symmetry.space_group_name_H-M   'P 1'
#
loop_
_entity.id
_entity.type
_entity.pdbx_description
1 polymer ?
#
loop_
_entity_poly.entity_id
_entity_poly.type
_entity_poly.pdbx_seq_one_letter_code
_entity_poly.pdbx_strand_id
1 'polypeptide(L)'
;MGVTCVLRWTDANGAQSLNMLQERIVKVYHGKISGRWNLSCKVYRDTNPINKMGTGKLLYLVYHSSYPSSVFSMIDGVIVEADRELDFIVNKLKNIWVTRQNLQVEGYSFDIGDFVLRAGNIMVGSSYKGMMIEIEYKPCSIPTQCNDIFSEFLQNVIPPGAKYSLETDYKYESVGLSSETFSPTHTGYHYMNLFWRDNLL
;
A
#
# COMPACT_ATOMS: atom_id res chain seq x y z
N MET A 1 -1.96 10.36 13.16
CA MET A 1 -2.24 9.71 11.86
C MET A 1 -3.54 8.95 12.02
N GLY A 2 -4.41 8.96 11.01
CA GLY A 2 -5.63 8.16 11.04
C GLY A 2 -5.37 6.67 10.80
N VAL A 3 -6.37 5.83 11.05
CA VAL A 3 -6.34 4.44 10.60
C VAL A 3 -6.43 4.42 9.08
N THR A 4 -5.61 3.59 8.42
CA THR A 4 -5.67 3.38 6.98
C THR A 4 -6.23 2.01 6.61
N CYS A 5 -6.88 1.94 5.47
CA CYS A 5 -7.27 0.70 4.81
C CYS A 5 -6.75 0.73 3.36
N VAL A 6 -6.24 -0.39 2.87
CA VAL A 6 -5.71 -0.50 1.50
C VAL A 6 -6.39 -1.67 0.80
N LEU A 7 -6.78 -1.47 -0.45
CA LEU A 7 -7.36 -2.50 -1.31
C LEU A 7 -6.87 -2.36 -2.74
N ARG A 8 -7.11 -3.40 -3.54
CA ARG A 8 -6.93 -3.35 -4.98
C ARG A 8 -8.28 -3.50 -5.67
N TRP A 9 -8.60 -2.53 -6.52
CA TRP A 9 -9.65 -2.66 -7.51
C TRP A 9 -9.10 -3.41 -8.74
N THR A 10 -9.47 -4.68 -8.84
CA THR A 10 -8.84 -5.67 -9.73
C THR A 10 -9.23 -5.51 -11.20
N ASP A 11 -10.46 -5.09 -11.48
CA ASP A 11 -11.01 -4.89 -12.82
C ASP A 11 -11.10 -3.41 -13.23
N ALA A 12 -10.35 -2.53 -12.54
CA ALA A 12 -10.20 -1.14 -12.94
C ALA A 12 -9.58 -1.05 -14.36
N ASN A 13 -10.05 -0.09 -15.16
CA ASN A 13 -9.61 0.14 -16.53
C ASN A 13 -8.63 1.32 -16.61
N GLY A 14 -7.55 1.26 -15.83
CA GLY A 14 -6.47 2.24 -15.84
C GLY A 14 -6.95 3.68 -15.65
N ALA A 15 -6.58 4.55 -16.59
CA ALA A 15 -6.91 5.98 -16.55
C ALA A 15 -8.42 6.25 -16.58
N GLN A 16 -9.23 5.41 -17.25
CA GLN A 16 -10.68 5.61 -17.31
C GLN A 16 -11.32 5.46 -15.93
N SER A 17 -10.98 4.38 -15.21
CA SER A 17 -11.47 4.19 -13.84
C SER A 17 -10.96 5.27 -12.89
N LEU A 18 -9.72 5.74 -13.08
CA LEU A 18 -9.15 6.78 -12.22
C LEU A 18 -9.86 8.12 -12.41
N ASN A 19 -10.10 8.50 -13.66
CA ASN A 19 -10.83 9.72 -13.99
C ASN A 19 -12.28 9.67 -13.50
N MET A 20 -12.96 8.53 -13.68
CA MET A 20 -14.31 8.33 -13.16
C MET A 20 -14.36 8.44 -11.64
N LEU A 21 -13.42 7.82 -10.93
CA LEU A 21 -13.32 7.92 -9.47
C LEU A 21 -13.09 9.36 -9.03
N GLN A 22 -12.15 10.06 -9.67
CA GLN A 22 -11.89 11.48 -9.42
C GLN A 22 -13.15 12.34 -9.65
N GLU A 23 -13.85 12.16 -10.76
CA GLU A 23 -15.08 12.89 -11.04
C GLU A 23 -16.15 12.64 -10.00
N ARG A 24 -16.32 11.38 -9.56
CA ARG A 24 -17.29 11.03 -8.52
C ARG A 24 -16.93 11.68 -7.18
N ILE A 25 -15.66 11.66 -6.79
CA ILE A 25 -15.17 12.29 -5.56
C ILE A 25 -15.46 13.80 -5.58
N VAL A 26 -15.14 14.49 -6.67
CA VAL A 26 -15.29 15.95 -6.76
C VAL A 26 -16.75 16.36 -6.90
N LYS A 27 -17.53 15.68 -7.76
CA LYS A 27 -18.90 16.09 -8.11
C LYS A 27 -19.94 15.61 -7.10
N VAL A 28 -19.80 14.40 -6.56
CA VAL A 28 -20.80 13.78 -5.67
C VAL A 28 -20.44 13.96 -4.20
N TYR A 29 -19.17 13.73 -3.85
CA TYR A 29 -18.71 13.80 -2.45
C TYR A 29 -18.10 15.15 -2.08
N HIS A 30 -18.09 16.11 -3.01
CA HIS A 30 -17.49 17.43 -2.83
C HIS A 30 -16.04 17.40 -2.30
N GLY A 31 -15.31 16.34 -2.65
CA GLY A 31 -13.91 16.16 -2.28
C GLY A 31 -12.99 17.14 -3.01
N LYS A 32 -11.84 17.43 -2.39
CA LYS A 32 -10.81 18.30 -2.94
C LYS A 32 -9.61 17.49 -3.40
N ILE A 33 -9.06 17.81 -4.56
CA ILE A 33 -7.81 17.19 -5.04
C ILE A 33 -6.65 17.78 -4.25
N SER A 34 -5.97 16.95 -3.46
CA SER A 34 -4.86 17.35 -2.59
C SER A 34 -3.53 17.35 -3.34
N GLY A 35 -3.39 16.51 -4.38
CA GLY A 35 -2.22 16.51 -5.25
C GLY A 35 -1.88 15.14 -5.83
N ARG A 36 -0.69 15.04 -6.42
CA ARG A 36 -0.14 13.77 -6.91
C ARG A 36 0.26 12.89 -5.74
N TRP A 37 0.01 11.60 -5.88
CA TRP A 37 0.41 10.57 -4.94
C TRP A 37 1.12 9.45 -5.68
N ASN A 38 2.17 8.92 -5.07
CA ASN A 38 2.84 7.73 -5.55
C ASN A 38 3.27 6.81 -4.39
N LEU A 39 3.39 5.53 -4.75
CA LEU A 39 3.90 4.46 -3.92
C LEU A 39 4.85 3.62 -4.80
N SER A 40 5.97 3.18 -4.25
CA SER A 40 6.85 2.22 -4.93
C SER A 40 7.25 1.12 -3.96
N CYS A 41 7.32 -0.11 -4.46
CA CYS A 41 7.84 -1.24 -3.70
C CYS A 41 8.94 -1.93 -4.49
N LYS A 42 10.15 -1.95 -3.93
CA LYS A 42 11.28 -2.73 -4.46
C LYS A 42 11.40 -4.03 -3.70
N VAL A 43 11.56 -5.13 -4.43
CA VAL A 43 11.79 -6.46 -3.87
C VAL A 43 13.21 -6.89 -4.18
N TYR A 44 13.93 -7.29 -3.14
CA TYR A 44 15.26 -7.85 -3.22
C TYR A 44 15.22 -9.32 -2.80
N ARG A 45 16.02 -10.14 -3.45
CA ARG A 45 16.19 -11.56 -3.14
C ARG A 45 17.58 -11.80 -2.58
N ASP A 46 17.64 -12.62 -1.54
CA ASP A 46 18.89 -13.10 -0.95
C ASP A 46 19.65 -14.00 -1.94
N THR A 47 20.95 -13.71 -2.12
CA THR A 47 21.86 -14.45 -3.00
C THR A 47 22.67 -15.54 -2.30
N ASN A 48 22.47 -15.77 -0.99
CA ASN A 48 23.25 -16.74 -0.24
C ASN A 48 23.12 -18.17 -0.82
N PRO A 49 24.23 -18.78 -1.29
CA PRO A 49 24.21 -20.07 -1.96
C PRO A 49 23.92 -21.27 -1.03
N ILE A 50 23.89 -21.09 0.30
CA ILE A 50 23.52 -22.14 1.25
C ILE A 50 22.00 -22.45 1.16
N ASN A 51 21.18 -21.48 0.76
CA ASN A 51 19.73 -21.62 0.60
C ASN A 51 19.31 -22.27 -0.75
N LYS A 52 20.19 -23.04 -1.41
CA LYS A 52 19.93 -23.62 -2.75
C LYS A 52 18.80 -24.67 -2.81
N MET A 53 18.25 -25.11 -1.68
CA MET A 53 17.13 -26.06 -1.62
C MET A 53 15.78 -25.45 -1.19
N GLY A 54 15.69 -24.13 -0.96
CA GLY A 54 14.42 -23.48 -0.57
C GLY A 54 14.44 -21.98 -0.83
N THR A 55 13.31 -21.45 -1.28
CA THR A 55 13.03 -20.02 -1.58
C THR A 55 13.83 -19.04 -0.73
N GLY A 56 14.90 -18.45 -1.30
CA GLY A 56 15.71 -17.44 -0.60
C GLY A 56 14.86 -16.28 -0.08
N LYS A 57 15.29 -15.68 1.04
CA LYS A 57 14.55 -14.62 1.73
C LYS A 57 14.29 -13.44 0.80
N LEU A 58 13.14 -12.80 0.99
CA LEU A 58 12.74 -11.60 0.26
C LEU A 58 12.77 -10.41 1.20
N LEU A 59 13.46 -9.36 0.77
CA LEU A 59 13.44 -8.05 1.40
C LEU A 59 12.56 -7.12 0.57
N TYR A 60 11.57 -6.53 1.23
CA TYR A 60 10.68 -5.55 0.64
C TYR A 60 11.02 -4.16 1.17
N LEU A 61 11.12 -3.19 0.28
CA LEU A 61 11.28 -1.77 0.61
C LEU A 61 10.15 -0.97 -0.02
N VAL A 62 9.34 -0.33 0.82
CA VAL A 62 8.16 0.44 0.42
C VAL A 62 8.41 1.92 0.63
N TYR A 63 8.25 2.68 -0.44
CA TYR A 63 8.36 4.12 -0.46
C TYR A 63 6.98 4.71 -0.64
N HIS A 64 6.58 5.57 0.28
CA HIS A 64 5.30 6.24 0.25
C HIS A 64 5.51 7.75 0.14
N SER A 65 4.88 8.40 -0.85
CA SER A 65 5.09 9.83 -1.11
C SER A 65 4.72 10.75 0.07
N SER A 66 3.80 10.35 0.96
CA SER A 66 3.51 11.13 2.17
C SER A 66 4.54 10.96 3.30
N TYR A 67 5.45 9.98 3.18
CA TYR A 67 6.57 9.76 4.11
C TYR A 67 7.90 9.86 3.36
N PRO A 68 8.27 11.04 2.85
CA PRO A 68 9.42 11.18 1.96
C PRO A 68 10.76 10.83 2.62
N SER A 69 10.85 10.93 3.94
CA SER A 69 12.06 10.61 4.71
C SER A 69 12.12 9.16 5.20
N SER A 70 11.01 8.43 5.15
CA SER A 70 10.92 7.07 5.67
C SER A 70 10.82 6.03 4.54
N VAL A 71 11.25 4.81 4.84
CA VAL A 71 11.01 3.61 4.04
C VAL A 71 10.54 2.51 4.97
N PHE A 72 9.48 1.80 4.57
CA PHE A 72 9.04 0.62 5.31
C PHE A 72 9.76 -0.60 4.76
N SER A 73 10.51 -1.29 5.63
CA SER A 73 11.27 -2.48 5.28
C SER A 73 10.65 -3.71 5.92
N MET A 74 10.49 -4.79 5.15
CA MET A 74 10.00 -6.07 5.66
C MET A 74 10.88 -7.23 5.21
N ILE A 75 11.19 -8.13 6.15
CA ILE A 75 11.86 -9.41 5.92
C ILE A 75 11.25 -10.44 6.89
N ASP A 76 10.88 -11.63 6.39
CA ASP A 76 10.40 -12.77 7.20
C ASP A 76 9.29 -12.42 8.23
N GLY A 77 8.34 -11.56 7.84
CA GLY A 77 7.23 -11.16 8.70
C GLY A 77 7.57 -10.11 9.77
N VAL A 78 8.81 -9.59 9.80
CA VAL A 78 9.16 -8.44 10.62
C VAL A 78 9.11 -7.18 9.76
N ILE A 79 8.39 -6.16 10.21
CA ILE A 79 8.32 -4.85 9.55
C ILE A 79 8.97 -3.78 10.42
N VAL A 80 9.75 -2.91 9.79
CA VAL A 80 10.36 -1.75 10.44
C VAL A 80 10.19 -0.52 9.57
N GLU A 81 9.97 0.63 10.22
CA GLU A 81 10.16 1.93 9.58
C GLU A 81 11.63 2.33 9.76
N ALA A 82 12.29 2.69 8.67
CA ALA A 82 13.68 3.13 8.65
C ALA A 82 13.81 4.43 7.86
N ASP A 83 14.94 5.11 8.01
CA ASP A 83 15.26 6.26 7.18
C ASP A 83 15.50 5.85 5.72
N ARG A 84 15.23 6.77 4.81
CA ARG A 84 15.33 6.55 3.36
C ARG A 84 16.73 6.12 2.90
N GLU A 85 17.75 6.42 3.68
CA GLU A 85 19.14 6.01 3.46
C GLU A 85 19.33 4.50 3.44
N LEU A 86 18.41 3.72 4.03
CA LEU A 86 18.44 2.26 3.96
C LEU A 86 18.48 1.75 2.51
N ASP A 87 17.83 2.44 1.55
CA ASP A 87 17.91 2.09 0.12
C ASP A 87 19.36 2.17 -0.38
N PHE A 88 20.12 3.20 0.01
CA PHE A 88 21.52 3.32 -0.38
C PHE A 88 22.36 2.20 0.22
N ILE A 89 22.11 1.83 1.48
CA ILE A 89 22.81 0.73 2.15
C ILE A 89 22.53 -0.58 1.41
N VAL A 90 21.26 -0.91 1.15
CA VAL A 90 20.87 -2.15 0.44
C VAL A 90 21.48 -2.19 -0.96
N ASN A 91 21.50 -1.07 -1.68
CA ASN A 91 22.12 -0.98 -3.01
C ASN A 91 23.65 -1.14 -2.99
N LYS A 92 24.32 -0.99 -1.85
CA LYS A 92 25.76 -1.32 -1.68
C LYS A 92 25.97 -2.79 -1.34
N LEU A 93 24.99 -3.46 -0.75
CA LEU A 93 25.03 -4.87 -0.36
C LEU A 93 24.68 -5.84 -1.50
N LYS A 94 25.14 -5.57 -2.73
CA LYS A 94 24.80 -6.36 -3.94
C LYS A 94 25.22 -7.82 -3.90
N ASN A 95 26.17 -8.16 -3.01
CA ASN A 95 26.62 -9.54 -2.80
C ASN A 95 25.65 -10.36 -1.92
N ILE A 96 24.71 -9.70 -1.26
CA ILE A 96 23.70 -10.29 -0.37
C ILE A 96 22.31 -10.14 -0.98
N TRP A 97 22.02 -8.95 -1.54
CA TRP A 97 20.70 -8.59 -2.03
C TRP A 97 20.75 -8.22 -3.51
N VAL A 98 19.94 -8.90 -4.32
CA VAL A 98 19.75 -8.58 -5.74
C VAL A 98 18.31 -8.19 -5.99
N THR A 99 18.10 -7.10 -6.73
CA THR A 99 16.76 -6.65 -7.13
C THR A 99 16.06 -7.75 -7.94
N ARG A 100 14.90 -8.17 -7.47
CA ARG A 100 14.04 -9.17 -8.10
C ARG A 100 12.91 -8.51 -8.89
N GLN A 101 12.24 -7.52 -8.31
CA GLN A 101 11.05 -6.92 -8.91
C GLN A 101 10.83 -5.50 -8.37
N ASN A 102 10.13 -4.67 -9.15
CA ASN A 102 9.69 -3.34 -8.75
C ASN A 102 8.22 -3.15 -9.11
N LEU A 103 7.46 -2.61 -8.17
CA LEU A 103 6.08 -2.20 -8.31
C LEU A 103 6.00 -0.69 -8.10
N GLN A 104 5.23 -0.02 -8.95
CA GLN A 104 4.98 1.41 -8.86
C GLN A 104 3.47 1.66 -8.92
N VAL A 105 3.03 2.63 -8.14
CA VAL A 105 1.67 3.14 -8.14
C VAL A 105 1.75 4.64 -8.32
N GLU A 106 1.04 5.15 -9.31
CA GLU A 106 0.94 6.58 -9.59
C GLU A 106 -0.52 7.00 -9.67
N GLY A 107 -0.86 8.10 -9.00
CA GLY A 107 -2.19 8.66 -9.05
C GLY A 107 -2.32 9.92 -8.20
N TYR A 108 -3.44 10.03 -7.49
CA TYR A 108 -3.87 11.26 -6.85
C TYR A 108 -4.37 11.01 -5.43
N SER A 109 -4.23 12.04 -4.60
CA SER A 109 -4.81 12.12 -3.27
C SER A 109 -5.96 13.12 -3.26
N PHE A 110 -7.01 12.78 -2.52
CA PHE A 110 -8.24 13.54 -2.38
C PHE A 110 -8.62 13.66 -0.90
N ASP A 111 -8.96 14.86 -0.47
CA ASP A 111 -9.55 15.11 0.85
C ASP A 111 -11.07 15.12 0.76
N ILE A 112 -11.72 14.27 1.56
CA ILE A 112 -13.18 14.11 1.61
C ILE A 112 -13.61 14.20 3.08
N GLY A 113 -13.77 15.42 3.58
CA GLY A 113 -14.07 15.67 5.00
C GLY A 113 -12.99 15.06 5.91
N ASP A 114 -13.42 14.11 6.75
CA ASP A 114 -12.56 13.39 7.71
C ASP A 114 -11.72 12.27 7.07
N PHE A 115 -11.91 12.01 5.78
CA PHE A 115 -11.20 10.99 5.03
C PHE A 115 -10.15 11.59 4.10
N VAL A 116 -9.05 10.86 3.91
CA VAL A 116 -8.17 11.01 2.74
C VAL A 116 -8.32 9.76 1.88
N LEU A 117 -8.63 9.94 0.61
CA LEU A 117 -8.61 8.86 -0.37
C LEU A 117 -7.40 9.05 -1.27
N ARG A 118 -6.60 8.01 -1.44
CA ARG A 118 -5.49 7.97 -2.40
C ARG A 118 -5.75 6.84 -3.38
N ALA A 119 -5.68 7.13 -4.67
CA ALA A 119 -5.93 6.14 -5.71
C ALA A 119 -4.92 6.26 -6.83
N GLY A 120 -4.45 5.12 -7.33
CA GLY A 120 -3.44 5.09 -8.40
C GLY A 120 -3.33 3.74 -9.09
N ASN A 121 -2.80 3.77 -10.31
CA ASN A 121 -2.66 2.59 -11.15
C ASN A 121 -1.44 1.77 -10.75
N ILE A 122 -1.62 0.47 -10.51
CA ILE A 122 -0.55 -0.45 -10.15
C ILE A 122 0.16 -0.92 -11.42
N MET A 123 1.45 -0.60 -11.52
CA MET A 123 2.35 -1.01 -12.59
C MET A 123 3.44 -1.91 -12.01
N VAL A 124 3.60 -3.09 -12.60
CA VAL A 124 4.67 -4.03 -12.27
C VAL A 124 5.51 -4.21 -13.53
N GLY A 125 6.67 -3.55 -13.57
CA GLY A 125 7.36 -3.29 -14.82
C GLY A 125 6.45 -2.50 -15.77
N SER A 126 6.19 -3.03 -16.97
CA SER A 126 5.25 -2.45 -17.94
C SER A 126 3.83 -3.02 -17.85
N SER A 127 3.57 -3.97 -16.95
CA SER A 127 2.27 -4.64 -16.85
C SER A 127 1.35 -3.90 -15.88
N TYR A 128 0.20 -3.46 -16.39
CA TYR A 128 -0.88 -2.95 -15.55
C TYR A 128 -1.54 -4.07 -14.75
N LYS A 129 -1.74 -3.84 -13.45
CA LYS A 129 -2.30 -4.80 -12.51
C LYS A 129 -3.55 -4.29 -11.79
N GLY A 130 -4.28 -3.34 -12.33
CA GLY A 130 -5.45 -2.76 -11.65
C GLY A 130 -5.09 -1.50 -10.86
N MET A 131 -5.99 -1.06 -10.00
CA MET A 131 -5.84 0.19 -9.23
C MET A 131 -5.72 -0.10 -7.74
N MET A 132 -4.80 0.57 -7.07
CA MET A 132 -4.74 0.62 -5.61
C MET A 132 -5.62 1.76 -5.12
N ILE A 133 -6.39 1.49 -4.08
CA ILE A 133 -7.10 2.50 -3.31
C ILE A 133 -6.67 2.38 -1.85
N GLU A 134 -6.27 3.50 -1.28
CA GLU A 134 -5.97 3.68 0.13
C GLU A 134 -6.94 4.72 0.69
N ILE A 135 -7.52 4.42 1.85
CA ILE A 135 -8.41 5.32 2.57
C ILE A 135 -7.86 5.50 3.98
N GLU A 136 -7.66 6.74 4.39
CA GLU A 136 -7.27 7.13 5.74
C GLU A 136 -8.46 7.81 6.43
N TYR A 137 -8.88 7.30 7.58
CA TYR A 137 -9.87 7.96 8.44
C TYR A 137 -9.17 8.68 9.59
N LYS A 138 -9.10 10.02 9.49
CA LYS A 138 -8.30 10.89 10.38
C LYS A 138 -8.69 10.82 11.87
N PRO A 139 -9.98 10.72 12.27
CA PRO A 139 -10.40 10.78 13.66
C PRO A 139 -10.11 9.52 14.50
N CYS A 140 -9.75 8.40 13.87
CA CYS A 140 -9.57 7.10 14.51
C CYS A 140 -8.09 6.74 14.61
N SER A 141 -7.66 6.19 15.75
CA SER A 141 -6.31 5.65 15.95
C SER A 141 -6.30 4.17 16.34
N ILE A 142 -7.48 3.53 16.43
CA ILE A 142 -7.63 2.14 16.84
C ILE A 142 -8.09 1.33 15.61
N PRO A 143 -7.25 0.45 15.04
CA PRO A 143 -7.56 -0.19 13.77
C PRO A 143 -8.87 -1.00 13.78
N THR A 144 -9.18 -1.69 14.88
CA THR A 144 -10.35 -2.59 14.98
C THR A 144 -11.70 -1.86 14.91
N GLN A 145 -11.75 -0.55 15.17
CA GLN A 145 -12.99 0.22 15.22
C GLN A 145 -13.44 0.77 13.86
N CYS A 146 -12.60 0.66 12.83
CA CYS A 146 -12.75 1.43 11.60
C CYS A 146 -13.13 0.57 10.38
N ASN A 147 -13.28 -0.75 10.55
CA ASN A 147 -13.63 -1.71 9.50
C ASN A 147 -14.99 -1.45 8.83
N ASP A 148 -16.04 -1.23 9.62
CA ASP A 148 -17.39 -0.98 9.09
C ASP A 148 -17.45 0.36 8.34
N ILE A 149 -16.76 1.37 8.89
CA ILE A 149 -16.64 2.71 8.30
C ILE A 149 -15.98 2.61 6.91
N PHE A 150 -14.87 1.86 6.79
CA PHE A 150 -14.22 1.67 5.49
C PHE A 150 -15.12 0.90 4.51
N SER A 151 -15.81 -0.12 4.98
CA SER A 151 -16.71 -0.92 4.14
C SER A 151 -17.86 -0.09 3.58
N GLU A 152 -18.50 0.73 4.41
CA GLU A 152 -19.56 1.65 3.99
C GLU A 152 -19.02 2.71 3.02
N PHE A 153 -17.88 3.33 3.34
CA PHE A 153 -17.27 4.34 2.48
C PHE A 153 -16.93 3.77 1.09
N LEU A 154 -16.39 2.56 1.03
CA LEU A 154 -16.04 1.90 -0.22
C LEU A 154 -17.25 1.57 -1.10
N GLN A 155 -18.32 1.04 -0.51
CA GLN A 155 -19.56 0.74 -1.24
C GLN A 155 -20.17 2.00 -1.87
N ASN A 156 -20.02 3.14 -1.20
CA ASN A 156 -20.46 4.41 -1.70
C ASN A 156 -19.54 4.93 -2.83
N VAL A 157 -18.22 4.94 -2.61
CA VAL A 157 -17.29 5.60 -3.54
C VAL A 157 -16.99 4.76 -4.79
N ILE A 158 -16.84 3.44 -4.67
CA ILE A 158 -16.55 2.55 -5.80
C ILE A 158 -17.84 2.27 -6.58
N PRO A 159 -17.81 2.18 -7.91
CA PRO A 159 -19.01 1.87 -8.70
C PRO A 159 -19.61 0.51 -8.33
N PRO A 160 -20.94 0.38 -8.41
CA PRO A 160 -21.60 -0.91 -8.21
C PRO A 160 -21.12 -1.92 -9.28
N GLY A 161 -20.76 -3.12 -8.83
CA GLY A 161 -20.26 -4.20 -9.70
C GLY A 161 -18.75 -4.28 -9.87
N ALA A 162 -18.00 -3.30 -9.33
CA ALA A 162 -16.54 -3.36 -9.28
C ALA A 162 -16.04 -4.54 -8.43
N LYS A 163 -14.99 -5.23 -8.91
CA LYS A 163 -14.33 -6.31 -8.18
C LYS A 163 -13.10 -5.79 -7.47
N TYR A 164 -13.15 -5.75 -6.14
CA TYR A 164 -12.02 -5.35 -5.32
C TYR A 164 -11.67 -6.37 -4.25
N SER A 165 -10.41 -6.39 -3.88
CA SER A 165 -9.85 -7.27 -2.86
C SER A 165 -9.60 -6.44 -1.59
N LEU A 166 -10.58 -6.43 -0.68
CA LEU A 166 -10.48 -5.78 0.63
C LEU A 166 -9.96 -6.79 1.66
N GLU A 167 -9.09 -6.36 2.56
CA GLU A 167 -8.66 -7.12 3.73
C GLU A 167 -8.80 -6.22 4.97
N THR A 168 -9.39 -6.75 6.03
CA THR A 168 -9.61 -6.00 7.28
C THR A 168 -9.15 -6.77 8.52
N ASP A 169 -8.91 -8.08 8.40
CA ASP A 169 -8.47 -8.94 9.50
C ASP A 169 -6.94 -9.08 9.50
N TYR A 170 -6.27 -8.06 10.03
CA TYR A 170 -4.81 -8.02 10.14
C TYR A 170 -4.33 -8.49 11.51
N LYS A 171 -3.36 -9.42 11.52
CA LYS A 171 -2.73 -9.94 12.75
C LYS A 171 -1.51 -9.10 13.14
N TYR A 172 -1.73 -7.91 13.69
CA TYR A 172 -0.66 -6.96 13.98
C TYR A 172 0.40 -7.51 14.95
N GLU A 173 0.01 -8.26 15.98
CA GLU A 173 0.94 -8.79 16.98
C GLU A 173 1.92 -9.80 16.39
N SER A 174 1.53 -10.50 15.32
CA SER A 174 2.37 -11.49 14.65
C SER A 174 3.59 -10.87 13.96
N VAL A 175 3.55 -9.56 13.70
CA VAL A 175 4.61 -8.79 13.06
C VAL A 175 5.21 -7.73 13.98
N GLY A 176 4.87 -7.78 15.29
CA GLY A 176 5.37 -6.85 16.31
C GLY A 176 4.68 -5.48 16.32
N LEU A 177 3.49 -5.36 15.73
CA LEU A 177 2.69 -4.13 15.71
C LEU A 177 1.60 -4.15 16.80
N SER A 178 1.12 -2.95 17.20
CA SER A 178 0.14 -2.77 18.28
C SER A 178 -1.30 -2.81 17.75
N SER A 179 -2.16 -3.63 18.33
CA SER A 179 -3.59 -3.64 17.98
C SER A 179 -4.40 -2.49 18.58
N GLU A 180 -3.82 -1.75 19.52
CA GLU A 180 -4.49 -0.65 20.22
C GLU A 180 -4.12 0.73 19.67
N THR A 181 -3.03 0.84 18.90
CA THR A 181 -2.56 2.13 18.39
C THR A 181 -2.00 1.99 16.99
N PHE A 182 -2.64 2.68 16.05
CA PHE A 182 -2.23 2.74 14.66
C PHE A 182 -1.01 3.64 14.46
N SER A 183 -0.09 3.19 13.63
CA SER A 183 1.13 3.92 13.26
C SER A 183 1.38 3.83 11.74
N PRO A 184 2.26 4.66 11.17
CA PRO A 184 2.61 4.56 9.74
C PRO A 184 3.11 3.17 9.32
N THR A 185 3.77 2.45 10.23
CA THR A 185 4.25 1.09 10.01
C THR A 185 3.09 0.10 9.74
N HIS A 186 1.90 0.35 10.29
CA HIS A 186 0.71 -0.46 10.00
C HIS A 186 0.25 -0.27 8.55
N THR A 187 0.28 0.95 8.04
CA THR A 187 0.03 1.23 6.61
C THR A 187 1.06 0.52 5.73
N GLY A 188 2.35 0.57 6.12
CA GLY A 188 3.41 -0.22 5.49
C GLY A 188 3.08 -1.72 5.42
N TYR A 189 2.60 -2.28 6.54
CA TYR A 189 2.17 -3.68 6.64
C TYR A 189 0.97 -3.99 5.72
N HIS A 190 0.00 -3.08 5.64
CA HIS A 190 -1.17 -3.23 4.75
C HIS A 190 -0.76 -3.33 3.28
N TYR A 191 0.18 -2.49 2.80
CA TYR A 191 0.67 -2.60 1.43
C TYR A 191 1.35 -3.95 1.17
N MET A 192 2.16 -4.43 2.10
CA MET A 192 2.85 -5.72 1.99
C MET A 192 1.88 -6.88 1.92
N ASN A 193 0.88 -6.89 2.80
CA ASN A 193 -0.14 -7.92 2.77
C ASN A 193 -0.93 -7.89 1.45
N LEU A 194 -1.29 -6.70 0.96
CA LEU A 194 -1.97 -6.56 -0.33
C LEU A 194 -1.12 -7.14 -1.46
N PHE A 195 0.16 -6.76 -1.56
CA PHE A 195 1.02 -7.22 -2.65
C PHE A 195 1.26 -8.72 -2.63
N TRP A 196 1.40 -9.30 -1.43
CA TRP A 196 1.59 -10.73 -1.28
C TRP A 196 0.32 -11.51 -1.60
N ARG A 197 -0.81 -11.17 -0.96
CA ARG A 197 -2.11 -11.83 -1.15
C ARG A 197 -2.56 -11.80 -2.60
N ASP A 198 -2.34 -10.66 -3.27
CA ASP A 198 -2.79 -10.44 -4.64
C ASP A 198 -1.77 -10.88 -5.71
N ASN A 199 -0.66 -11.53 -5.30
CA ASN A 199 0.42 -12.03 -6.16
C ASN A 199 0.97 -10.96 -7.11
N LEU A 200 1.21 -9.75 -6.59
CA LEU A 200 1.75 -8.63 -7.35
C LEU A 200 3.29 -8.63 -7.40
N LEU A 201 3.93 -9.36 -6.48
CA LEU A 201 5.38 -9.42 -6.23
C LEU A 201 5.86 -10.88 -6.04
#